data_AF-A0A284RES7-F1
#
_entry.id   AF-A0A284RES7-F1
#
_cell.length_a   1.000
_cell.length_b   1.000
_cell.length_c   1.000
_cell.angle_alpha   90.00
_cell.angle_beta   90.00
_cell.angle_gamma   90.00
#
_symmetry.space_group_name_H-M   'P 1'
#
loop_
_entity.id
_entity.type
_entity.pdbx_description
1 polymer ?
#
loop_
_entity_poly.entity_id
_entity_poly.type
_entity_poly.pdbx_seq_one_letter_code
_entity_poly.pdbx_strand_id
1 'polypeptide(L)'
;MRGNVATLCHLVGQVTSCTIAYVAVMLHFNLTDATAWQEEYCSVSYLALWNFIVDFFKVPSDAETKQQVNDLLVWWIKKAFPHSANGPEAKGAMANSRKLLAAQHAV
;
A
#
# COMPACT_ATOMS: atom_id res chain seq x y z
N MET A 1 -0.35 22.08 -16.89
CA MET A 1 0.46 21.50 -15.81
C MET A 1 0.46 19.99 -15.96
N ARG A 2 1.62 19.35 -16.17
CA ARG A 2 1.73 17.88 -16.17
C ARG A 2 1.73 17.43 -14.71
N GLY A 3 0.61 16.90 -14.22
CA GLY A 3 0.58 16.23 -12.92
C GLY A 3 1.50 15.01 -12.95
N ASN A 4 2.24 14.76 -11.86
CA ASN A 4 2.98 13.50 -11.72
C ASN A 4 1.96 12.34 -11.62
N VAL A 5 2.33 11.13 -12.03
CA VAL A 5 1.49 9.92 -11.97
C VAL A 5 0.86 9.74 -10.58
N ALA A 6 1.60 10.05 -9.52
CA ALA A 6 1.09 10.02 -8.15
C ALA A 6 -0.13 10.94 -7.92
N THR A 7 -0.12 12.13 -8.53
CA THR A 7 -1.22 13.09 -8.49
C THR A 7 -2.44 12.58 -9.27
N LEU A 8 -2.20 11.94 -10.43
CA LEU A 8 -3.26 11.37 -11.25
C LEU A 8 -3.93 10.16 -10.59
N CYS A 9 -3.16 9.36 -9.85
CA CYS A 9 -3.67 8.19 -9.13
C CYS A 9 -4.18 8.53 -7.72
N HIS A 10 -4.21 9.80 -7.31
CA HIS A 10 -4.58 10.23 -5.96
C HIS A 10 -3.76 9.57 -4.83
N LEU A 11 -2.49 9.20 -5.11
CA LEU A 11 -1.58 8.53 -4.17
C LEU A 11 -0.62 9.49 -3.45
N VAL A 12 -0.73 10.80 -3.69
CA VAL A 12 0.19 11.80 -3.13
C VAL A 12 0.22 11.72 -1.59
N GLY A 13 1.41 11.44 -1.05
CA GLY A 13 1.64 11.39 0.39
C GLY A 13 1.00 10.18 1.10
N GLN A 14 0.44 9.22 0.36
CA GLN A 14 -0.22 8.05 0.94
C GLN A 14 0.31 6.77 0.29
N VAL A 15 1.20 6.08 1.00
CA VAL A 15 1.50 4.67 0.73
C VAL A 15 0.74 3.85 1.77
N THR A 16 -0.23 3.06 1.31
CA THR A 16 -0.98 2.11 2.14
C THR A 16 -0.47 0.69 1.93
N SER A 17 -0.75 -0.21 2.87
CA SER A 17 -0.47 -1.64 2.71
C SER A 17 -1.09 -2.21 1.43
N CYS A 18 -2.32 -1.80 1.09
CA CYS A 18 -2.97 -2.17 -0.17
C CYS A 18 -2.19 -1.69 -1.40
N THR A 19 -1.60 -0.50 -1.36
CA THR A 19 -0.80 0.02 -2.48
C THR A 19 0.48 -0.81 -2.65
N ILE A 20 1.14 -1.16 -1.55
CA ILE A 20 2.34 -2.01 -1.56
C ILE A 20 1.99 -3.40 -2.10
N ALA A 21 0.92 -4.01 -1.59
CA ALA A 21 0.45 -5.32 -2.03
C ALA A 21 0.11 -5.33 -3.52
N TYR A 22 -0.58 -4.31 -4.02
CA TYR A 22 -0.93 -4.17 -5.43
C TYR A 22 0.32 -4.15 -6.32
N VAL A 23 1.28 -3.28 -5.98
CA VAL A 23 2.50 -3.13 -6.75
C VAL A 23 3.33 -4.42 -6.72
N ALA A 24 3.41 -5.10 -5.59
CA ALA A 24 4.14 -6.37 -5.48
C ALA A 24 3.51 -7.46 -6.35
N VAL A 25 2.19 -7.61 -6.31
CA VAL A 25 1.42 -8.56 -7.13
C VAL A 25 1.61 -8.26 -8.61
N MET A 26 1.44 -7.00 -9.02
CA MET A 26 1.60 -6.58 -10.41
C MET A 26 3.05 -6.75 -10.88
N LEU A 27 4.04 -6.41 -10.04
CA LEU A 27 5.45 -6.60 -10.38
C LEU A 27 5.77 -8.08 -10.61
N HIS A 28 5.34 -8.96 -9.70
CA HIS A 28 5.53 -10.40 -9.88
C HIS A 28 4.92 -10.87 -11.19
N PHE A 29 3.65 -10.53 -11.45
CA PHE A 29 2.96 -10.90 -12.67
C PHE A 29 3.70 -10.44 -13.94
N ASN A 30 4.16 -9.20 -13.97
CA ASN A 30 4.90 -8.65 -15.13
C ASN A 30 6.29 -9.27 -15.33
N LEU A 31 6.83 -9.99 -14.33
CA LEU A 31 8.07 -10.75 -14.46
C LEU A 31 7.85 -12.18 -14.94
N THR A 32 6.60 -12.61 -15.08
CA THR A 32 6.25 -13.94 -15.60
C THR A 32 6.13 -13.93 -17.12
N ASP A 33 6.01 -15.12 -17.70
CA ASP A 33 5.71 -15.35 -19.12
C ASP A 33 4.19 -15.41 -19.42
N ALA A 34 3.34 -15.05 -18.45
CA ALA A 34 1.90 -15.02 -18.63
C ALA A 34 1.50 -13.99 -19.71
N THR A 35 0.67 -14.42 -20.67
CA THR A 35 0.20 -13.57 -21.76
C THR A 35 -1.00 -12.70 -21.39
N ALA A 36 -1.68 -13.02 -20.29
CA ALA A 36 -2.83 -12.29 -19.77
C ALA A 36 -2.92 -12.46 -18.24
N TRP A 37 -3.62 -11.55 -17.58
CA TRP A 37 -3.83 -11.59 -16.13
C TRP A 37 -4.53 -12.88 -15.69
N GLN A 38 -4.01 -13.53 -14.65
CA GLN A 38 -4.58 -14.72 -14.03
C GLN A 38 -4.50 -14.59 -12.51
N GLU A 39 -5.48 -15.15 -11.78
CA GLU A 39 -5.51 -15.10 -10.31
C GLU A 39 -4.45 -16.00 -9.66
N GLU A 40 -4.03 -17.04 -10.37
CA GLU A 40 -2.96 -17.95 -10.00
C GLU A 40 -2.07 -18.19 -11.21
N TYR A 41 -0.75 -18.10 -11.01
CA TYR A 41 0.24 -18.37 -12.06
C TYR A 41 1.56 -18.84 -11.45
N CYS A 42 2.28 -19.76 -12.12
CA CYS A 42 3.54 -20.33 -11.61
C CYS A 42 3.46 -20.83 -10.15
N SER A 43 2.34 -21.46 -9.77
CA SER A 43 2.08 -21.91 -8.39
C SER A 43 2.05 -20.78 -7.34
N VAL A 44 1.88 -19.54 -7.78
CA VAL A 44 1.66 -18.36 -6.93
C VAL A 44 0.20 -17.95 -7.04
N SER A 45 -0.53 -18.03 -5.93
CA SER A 45 -1.83 -17.40 -5.79
C SER A 45 -1.64 -15.91 -5.50
N TYR A 46 -2.06 -15.05 -6.43
CA TYR A 46 -1.92 -13.61 -6.25
C TYR A 46 -2.84 -13.06 -5.16
N LEU A 47 -3.98 -13.71 -4.93
CA LEU A 47 -4.84 -13.41 -3.78
C LEU A 47 -4.16 -13.76 -2.46
N ALA A 48 -3.47 -14.91 -2.39
CA ALA A 48 -2.71 -15.29 -1.19
C ALA A 48 -1.53 -14.35 -0.95
N LEU A 49 -0.78 -13.97 -2.00
CA LEU A 49 0.31 -12.99 -1.91
C LEU A 49 -0.20 -11.62 -1.44
N TRP A 50 -1.32 -11.16 -1.99
CA TRP A 50 -1.98 -9.93 -1.57
C TRP A 50 -2.33 -9.96 -0.09
N ASN A 51 -3.06 -10.99 0.35
CA ASN A 51 -3.50 -11.12 1.73
C ASN A 51 -2.30 -11.22 2.67
N PHE A 52 -1.27 -11.97 2.32
CA PHE A 52 -0.03 -12.07 3.09
C PHE A 52 0.61 -10.70 3.35
N ILE A 53 0.75 -9.87 2.31
CA ILE A 53 1.33 -8.53 2.46
C ILE A 53 0.40 -7.63 3.28
N VAL A 54 -0.89 -7.59 2.96
CA VAL A 54 -1.86 -6.76 3.68
C VAL A 54 -1.92 -7.15 5.17
N ASP A 55 -1.91 -8.45 5.47
CA ASP A 55 -1.99 -8.98 6.82
C ASP A 55 -0.69 -8.74 7.60
N PHE A 56 0.48 -8.73 6.95
CA PHE A 56 1.74 -8.28 7.57
C PHE A 56 1.66 -6.83 8.10
N PHE A 57 0.94 -5.96 7.38
CA PHE A 57 0.70 -4.58 7.81
C PHE A 57 -0.55 -4.43 8.70
N LYS A 58 -1.39 -5.46 8.85
CA LYS A 58 -2.48 -5.50 9.84
C LYS A 58 -1.94 -5.98 11.19
N VAL A 59 -2.54 -5.45 12.24
CA VAL A 59 -2.14 -5.63 13.65
C VAL A 59 -2.70 -6.95 14.20
N PRO A 60 -2.02 -7.71 15.12
CA PRO A 60 -1.09 -7.23 16.18
C PRO A 60 0.22 -8.01 16.45
N SER A 61 1.18 -7.31 17.05
CA SER A 61 2.04 -7.82 18.14
C SER A 61 2.51 -6.62 18.96
N ASP A 62 2.06 -6.50 20.21
CA ASP A 62 2.47 -5.47 21.18
C ASP A 62 2.58 -4.00 20.66
N ALA A 63 3.13 -3.09 21.45
CA ALA A 63 3.24 -1.68 21.07
C ALA A 63 4.46 -1.41 20.18
N GLU A 64 5.51 -2.24 20.30
CA GLU A 64 6.77 -2.09 19.59
C GLU A 64 6.60 -2.46 18.11
N THR A 65 6.00 -3.62 17.82
CA THR A 65 5.78 -4.03 16.41
C THR A 65 4.87 -3.05 15.68
N LYS A 66 3.85 -2.49 16.37
CA LYS A 66 3.01 -1.42 15.81
C LYS A 66 3.82 -0.20 15.41
N GLN A 67 4.78 0.20 16.24
CA GLN A 67 5.64 1.34 15.94
C GLN A 67 6.54 1.03 14.73
N GLN A 68 7.14 -0.16 14.68
CA GLN A 68 7.97 -0.59 13.55
C GLN A 68 7.20 -0.62 12.23
N VAL A 69 5.96 -1.13 12.21
CA VAL A 69 5.10 -1.14 11.02
C VAL A 69 4.76 0.29 10.57
N ASN A 70 4.45 1.19 11.50
CA ASN A 70 4.20 2.60 11.18
C ASN A 70 5.45 3.29 10.61
N ASP A 71 6.61 3.05 11.21
CA ASP A 71 7.88 3.61 10.74
C ASP A 71 8.24 3.09 9.36
N LEU A 72 7.95 1.82 9.07
CA LEU A 72 8.11 1.24 7.75
C LEU A 72 7.21 1.92 6.70
N LEU A 73 5.92 2.16 7.02
CA LEU A 73 5.03 2.90 6.11
C LEU A 73 5.50 4.34 5.88
N VAL A 74 5.97 5.02 6.93
CA VAL A 74 6.56 6.37 6.82
C VAL A 74 7.83 6.35 5.95
N TRP A 75 8.67 5.33 6.11
CA TRP A 75 9.86 5.15 5.28
C TRP A 75 9.50 4.99 3.80
N TRP A 76 8.48 4.18 3.49
CA TRP A 76 7.97 4.02 2.12
C TRP A 76 7.46 5.33 1.54
N ILE A 77 6.69 6.11 2.30
CA ILE A 77 6.19 7.43 1.87
C ILE A 77 7.37 8.36 1.54
N LYS A 78 8.39 8.42 2.40
CA LYS A 78 9.59 9.26 2.17
C LYS A 78 10.34 8.85 0.91
N LYS A 79 10.43 7.54 0.63
CA LYS A 79 11.13 7.03 -0.55
C LYS A 79 10.36 7.21 -1.84
N ALA A 80 9.05 6.93 -1.82
CA ALA A 80 8.19 7.10 -2.99
C ALA A 80 7.94 8.60 -3.30
N PHE A 81 7.88 9.44 -2.27
CA PHE A 81 7.53 10.86 -2.38
C PHE A 81 8.53 11.75 -1.62
N PRO A 82 9.77 11.87 -2.11
CA PRO A 82 10.83 12.62 -1.42
C PRO A 82 10.48 14.10 -1.20
N HIS A 83 9.59 14.66 -2.02
CA HIS A 83 9.14 16.06 -1.91
C HIS A 83 7.83 16.23 -1.12
N SER A 84 7.09 15.16 -0.78
CA SER A 84 5.83 15.27 -0.04
C SER A 84 6.00 15.13 1.48
N ALA A 85 7.15 14.64 1.95
CA ALA A 85 7.42 14.38 3.37
C ALA A 85 7.47 15.66 4.25
N ASN A 86 7.52 16.85 3.63
CA ASN A 86 7.58 18.14 4.32
C ASN A 86 6.23 18.89 4.35
N GLY A 87 5.14 18.29 3.84
CA GLY A 87 3.82 18.93 3.77
C GLY A 87 2.89 18.56 4.95
N PRO A 88 2.18 19.53 5.57
CA PRO A 88 1.21 19.26 6.64
C PRO A 88 0.04 18.33 6.25
N GLU A 89 -0.17 18.08 4.94
CA GLU A 89 -1.26 17.27 4.39
C GLU A 89 -1.15 15.77 4.67
N ALA A 90 0.06 15.23 4.86
CA ALA A 90 0.28 13.79 5.07
C ALA A 90 -0.33 13.28 6.39
N LYS A 91 -0.40 14.12 7.43
CA LYS A 91 -1.00 13.76 8.73
C LYS A 91 -2.52 13.72 8.69
N GLY A 92 -3.17 14.58 7.90
CA GLY A 92 -4.63 14.63 7.76
C GLY A 92 -5.18 13.48 6.93
N ALA A 93 -4.47 13.10 5.87
CA ALA A 93 -4.87 12.05 4.95
C ALA A 93 -4.98 10.65 5.62
N MET A 94 -4.01 10.29 6.46
CA MET A 94 -4.00 9.03 7.24
C MET A 94 -5.18 8.90 8.23
N ALA A 95 -5.67 10.01 8.78
CA ALA A 95 -6.82 10.00 9.69
C ALA A 95 -8.13 9.73 8.94
N ASN A 96 -8.28 10.26 7.73
CA ASN A 96 -9.48 10.08 6.91
C ASN A 96 -9.55 8.68 6.29
N SER A 97 -8.42 8.14 5.81
CA SER A 97 -8.37 6.79 5.23
C SER A 97 -8.72 5.71 6.26
N ARG A 98 -8.32 5.86 7.53
CA ARG A 98 -8.71 4.92 8.62
C ARG A 98 -10.20 4.95 8.91
N LYS A 99 -10.84 6.14 8.88
CA LYS A 99 -12.30 6.26 9.06
C LYS A 99 -13.06 5.65 7.89
N LEU A 100 -12.57 5.83 6.66
CA LEU A 100 -13.18 5.27 5.47
C LEU A 100 -13.12 3.73 5.45
N LEU A 101 -11.95 3.16 5.76
CA LEU A 101 -11.78 1.69 5.84
C LEU A 101 -12.63 1.06 6.96
N ALA A 102 -12.74 1.73 8.12
CA ALA A 102 -13.62 1.27 9.19
C ALA A 102 -15.11 1.28 8.78
N ALA A 103 -15.53 2.24 7.96
CA ALA A 103 -16.89 2.29 7.42
C ALA A 103 -17.17 1.20 6.37
N GLN A 104 -16.15 0.74 5.63
CA GLN A 104 -16.28 -0.33 4.63
C GLN A 104 -16.37 -1.73 5.24
N HIS A 105 -15.95 -1.92 6.49
CA HIS A 105 -16.00 -3.21 7.21
C HIS A 105 -17.28 -3.39 8.06
N ALA A 106 -18.20 -2.41 8.04
CA ALA A 106 -19.41 -2.39 8.85
C ALA A 106 -20.70 -2.79 8.08
N VAL A 107 -20.54 -3.46 6.93
CA VAL A 107 -21.65 -3.95 6.07
C VAL A 107 -21.56 -5.46 5.95
#